data_AF-A0A0F9AWF7-F1
#
_entry.id   AF-A0A0F9AWF7-F1
#
_cell.length_a   1.000
_cell.length_b   1.000
_cell.length_c   1.000
_cell.angle_alpha   90.00
_cell.angle_beta   90.00
_cell.angle_gamma   90.00
#
_symmetry.space_group_name_H-M   'P 1'
#
loop_
_entity.id
_entity.type
_entity.pdbx_description
1 polymer ?
#
loop_
_entity_poly.entity_id
_entity_poly.type
_entity_poly.pdbx_seq_one_letter_code
_entity_poly.pdbx_strand_id
1 'polypeptide(L)'
;MFFIDSGLTYDSTPTATITGLSHLEGETVAILGDGAELPTAVVSGGSITLAESVSVAQVGLPFTYKLKINRFDQNTQQGTSKGSIKKIAEVVISFYRTLNAKFGDGTTTFKVSWRESSDNYGDPPALFSGDKVVHADGGFNVEDPFQIEGNSPMPCSVRAIIPRFETVGR
;
A
#
# COMPACT_ATOMS: atom_id res chain seq x y z
N MET A 1 8.78 0.33 14.30
CA MET A 1 8.82 1.19 13.10
C MET A 1 7.38 1.50 12.73
N PHE A 2 7.04 2.78 12.55
CA PHE A 2 5.68 3.23 12.24
C PHE A 2 5.68 3.88 10.84
N PHE A 3 4.57 3.72 10.10
CA PHE A 3 4.42 4.22 8.72
C PHE A 3 3.43 5.40 8.68
N ILE A 4 3.55 6.27 9.67
CA ILE A 4 2.73 7.47 9.89
C ILE A 4 3.66 8.65 10.13
N ASP A 5 3.22 9.85 9.75
CA ASP A 5 3.99 11.08 9.97
C ASP A 5 3.61 11.74 11.30
N SER A 6 4.58 12.36 11.96
CA SER A 6 4.43 13.03 13.26
C SER A 6 3.73 12.14 14.31
N GLY A 7 4.00 10.84 14.23
CA GLY A 7 3.29 9.81 14.98
C GLY A 7 3.74 9.66 16.43
N LEU A 8 2.80 9.28 17.29
CA LEU A 8 3.03 8.88 18.67
C LEU A 8 2.73 7.38 18.82
N THR A 9 3.55 6.70 19.63
CA THR A 9 3.31 5.30 20.02
C THR A 9 2.80 5.25 21.45
N TYR A 10 1.63 4.66 21.63
CA TYR A 10 1.09 4.21 22.91
C TYR A 10 1.47 2.74 23.10
N ASP A 11 2.02 2.39 24.26
CA ASP A 11 2.42 1.03 24.62
C ASP A 11 2.22 0.86 26.13
N SER A 12 0.98 0.56 26.53
CA SER A 12 0.60 0.47 27.93
C SER A 12 -0.66 -0.40 28.10
N THR A 13 -1.37 -0.23 29.20
CA THR A 13 -2.61 -0.96 29.49
C THR A 13 -3.67 -0.72 28.42
N PRO A 14 -4.46 -1.73 28.03
CA PRO A 14 -5.52 -1.56 27.03
C PRO A 14 -6.43 -0.37 27.34
N THR A 15 -6.53 0.57 26.40
CA THR A 15 -7.39 1.75 26.53
C THR A 15 -8.09 2.05 25.21
N ALA A 16 -9.29 2.61 25.31
CA ALA A 16 -10.00 3.16 24.15
C ALA A 16 -9.68 4.64 23.93
N THR A 17 -8.99 5.31 24.85
CA THR A 17 -8.68 6.75 24.74
C THR A 17 -7.18 6.95 24.69
N ILE A 18 -6.71 7.55 23.59
CA ILE A 18 -5.29 7.91 23.39
C ILE A 18 -5.17 9.43 23.55
N THR A 19 -4.32 9.85 24.49
CA THR A 19 -4.06 11.26 24.81
C THR A 19 -2.63 11.66 24.42
N GLY A 20 -2.32 12.96 24.45
CA GLY A 20 -0.98 13.47 24.13
C GLY A 20 -0.77 13.78 22.66
N LEU A 21 -1.87 13.94 21.91
CA LEU A 21 -1.91 14.26 20.49
C LEU A 21 -2.10 15.77 20.26
N SER A 22 -1.72 16.62 21.21
CA SER A 22 -1.92 18.07 21.14
C SER A 22 -1.25 18.72 19.92
N HIS A 23 -0.22 18.09 19.36
CA HIS A 23 0.45 18.55 18.13
C HIS A 23 -0.32 18.22 16.84
N LEU A 24 -1.37 17.38 16.92
CA LEU A 24 -2.22 16.98 15.81
C LEU A 24 -3.67 17.47 15.98
N GLU A 25 -3.90 18.45 16.85
CA GLU A 25 -5.24 18.96 17.14
C GLU A 25 -5.97 19.46 15.87
N GLY A 26 -7.18 18.95 15.62
CA GLY A 26 -7.97 19.27 14.43
C GLY A 26 -7.59 18.49 13.17
N GLU A 27 -6.51 17.70 13.20
CA GLU A 27 -6.09 16.88 12.07
C GLU A 27 -6.78 15.51 12.04
N THR A 28 -6.90 14.95 10.84
CA THR A 28 -7.36 13.57 10.64
C THR A 28 -6.16 12.63 10.72
N VAL A 29 -6.19 11.71 11.68
CA VAL A 29 -5.09 10.78 11.95
C VAL A 29 -5.41 9.36 11.50
N ALA A 30 -4.39 8.68 10.99
CA ALA A 30 -4.39 7.24 10.75
C ALA A 30 -3.94 6.51 12.02
N ILE A 31 -4.56 5.35 12.28
CA ILE A 31 -4.39 4.61 13.53
C ILE A 31 -4.09 3.16 13.21
N LEU A 32 -3.00 2.67 13.79
CA LEU A 32 -2.63 1.25 13.79
C LEU A 32 -2.70 0.75 15.23
N GLY A 33 -3.68 -0.09 15.55
CA GLY A 33 -3.90 -0.64 16.89
C GLY A 33 -3.69 -2.15 16.90
N ASP A 34 -2.83 -2.65 17.78
CA ASP A 34 -2.54 -4.09 17.97
C ASP A 34 -2.29 -4.87 16.66
N GLY A 35 -1.68 -4.21 15.65
CA GLY A 35 -1.36 -4.80 14.35
C GLY A 35 -2.46 -4.70 13.29
N ALA A 36 -3.62 -4.11 13.62
CA ALA A 36 -4.73 -3.87 12.70
C ALA A 36 -4.87 -2.37 12.37
N GLU A 37 -5.28 -2.08 11.13
CA GLU A 37 -5.67 -0.72 10.74
C GLU A 37 -7.06 -0.41 11.33
N LEU A 38 -7.13 0.65 12.13
CA LEU A 38 -8.39 1.15 12.69
C LEU A 38 -8.93 2.31 11.85
N PRO A 39 -10.24 2.62 11.94
CA PRO A 39 -10.81 3.78 11.26
C PRO A 39 -10.09 5.07 11.65
N THR A 40 -9.89 5.97 10.69
CA THR A 40 -9.31 7.30 10.96
C THR A 40 -10.17 8.09 11.93
N ALA A 41 -9.53 8.87 12.80
CA ALA A 41 -10.21 9.75 13.74
C ALA A 41 -9.72 11.19 13.59
N VAL A 42 -10.53 12.16 14.02
CA VAL A 42 -10.11 13.56 14.14
C VAL A 42 -9.68 13.80 15.59
N VAL A 43 -8.52 14.41 15.79
CA VAL A 43 -8.04 14.73 17.13
C VAL A 43 -8.83 15.92 17.69
N SER A 44 -9.36 15.75 18.91
CA SER A 44 -10.04 16.82 19.64
C SER A 44 -9.62 16.81 21.12
N GLY A 45 -9.29 17.98 21.64
CA GLY A 45 -8.80 18.14 23.01
C GLY A 45 -7.47 17.42 23.27
N GLY A 46 -6.64 17.23 22.24
CA GLY A 46 -5.37 16.50 22.29
C GLY A 46 -5.54 14.99 22.46
N SER A 47 -6.71 14.45 22.10
CA SER A 47 -7.05 13.04 22.27
C SER A 47 -7.90 12.48 21.15
N ILE A 48 -7.94 11.15 21.06
CA ILE A 48 -8.86 10.38 20.22
C ILE A 48 -9.51 9.26 21.02
N THR A 49 -10.71 8.86 20.63
CA THR A 49 -11.43 7.71 21.18
C THR A 49 -11.60 6.64 20.10
N LEU A 50 -11.19 5.43 20.41
CA LEU A 50 -11.26 4.23 19.59
C LEU A 50 -12.53 3.44 19.93
N ALA A 51 -13.04 2.67 18.97
CA ALA A 51 -14.19 1.78 19.19
C ALA A 51 -13.82 0.55 20.05
N GLU A 52 -12.57 0.13 19.99
CA GLU A 52 -12.03 -1.03 20.70
C GLU A 52 -10.81 -0.60 21.53
N SER A 53 -10.62 -1.23 22.69
CA SER A 53 -9.46 -0.98 23.53
C SER A 53 -8.23 -1.68 22.95
N VAL A 54 -7.13 -0.94 22.78
CA VAL A 54 -5.88 -1.47 22.24
C VAL A 54 -4.74 -1.29 23.24
N SER A 55 -3.79 -2.23 23.25
CA SER A 55 -2.62 -2.19 24.15
C SER A 55 -1.49 -1.36 23.54
N VAL A 56 -1.24 -1.57 22.25
CA VAL A 56 -0.25 -0.84 21.46
C VAL A 56 -0.96 -0.10 20.34
N ALA A 57 -0.82 1.22 20.31
CA ALA A 57 -1.38 2.06 19.26
C ALA A 57 -0.31 2.97 18.65
N GLN A 58 -0.29 3.09 17.33
CA GLN A 58 0.48 4.10 16.62
C GLN A 58 -0.52 5.06 15.98
N VAL A 59 -0.41 6.35 16.32
CA VAL A 59 -1.36 7.38 15.88
C VAL A 59 -0.58 8.54 15.27
N GLY A 60 -0.93 8.94 14.05
CA GLY A 60 -0.26 10.04 13.37
C GLY A 60 -0.93 10.43 12.06
N LEU A 61 -0.34 11.36 11.34
CA LEU A 61 -0.86 11.78 10.04
C LEU A 61 -0.75 10.64 9.02
N PRO A 62 -1.75 10.48 8.13
CA PRO A 62 -1.73 9.45 7.10
C PRO A 62 -0.57 9.69 6.14
N PHE A 63 0.27 8.67 5.97
CA PHE A 63 1.34 8.71 4.99
C PHE A 63 0.86 8.14 3.66
N THR A 64 1.00 8.93 2.59
CA THR A 64 0.71 8.47 1.23
C THR A 64 2.01 8.24 0.47
N TYR A 65 2.20 7.03 -0.03
CA TYR A 65 3.33 6.69 -0.88
C TYR A 65 2.88 6.47 -2.33
N LYS A 66 3.73 6.88 -3.26
CA LYS A 66 3.59 6.64 -4.70
C LYS A 66 4.94 6.25 -5.27
N LEU A 67 4.99 5.05 -5.86
CA LEU A 67 6.13 4.53 -6.60
C LEU A 67 5.73 4.45 -8.07
N LYS A 68 6.23 5.39 -8.87
CA LYS A 68 6.11 5.34 -10.33
C LYS A 68 7.40 4.78 -10.91
N ILE A 69 7.30 3.69 -11.65
CA ILE A 69 8.47 3.11 -12.31
C ILE A 69 8.72 3.75 -13.67
N ASN A 70 9.94 3.60 -14.16
CA ASN A 70 10.25 3.90 -15.54
C ASN A 70 9.55 2.91 -16.47
N ARG A 71 9.41 3.31 -17.75
CA ARG A 71 8.91 2.43 -18.79
C ARG A 71 9.68 1.11 -18.80
N PHE A 72 8.93 0.04 -18.87
CA PHE A 72 9.48 -1.28 -18.93
C PHE A 72 10.29 -1.51 -20.22
N ASP A 73 11.51 -2.03 -20.06
CA ASP A 73 12.38 -2.38 -21.18
C ASP A 73 12.77 -3.85 -21.14
N GLN A 74 12.85 -4.42 -22.33
CA GLN A 74 13.34 -5.75 -22.63
C GLN A 74 14.29 -5.64 -23.82
N ASN A 75 15.45 -6.30 -23.71
CA ASN A 75 16.36 -6.42 -24.84
C ASN A 75 15.87 -7.55 -25.76
N THR A 76 15.65 -7.23 -27.04
CA THR A 76 15.20 -8.19 -28.06
C THR A 76 16.28 -8.38 -29.12
N GLN A 77 16.14 -9.36 -30.02
CA GLN A 77 17.06 -9.50 -31.16
C GLN A 77 17.11 -8.26 -32.06
N GLN A 78 16.05 -7.44 -32.08
CA GLN A 78 15.97 -6.19 -32.85
C GLN A 78 16.44 -4.95 -32.06
N GLY A 79 16.95 -5.14 -30.83
CA GLY A 79 17.41 -4.07 -29.95
C GLY A 79 16.45 -3.78 -28.80
N THR A 80 16.51 -2.56 -28.25
CA THR A 80 15.68 -2.14 -27.13
C THR A 80 14.22 -2.03 -27.54
N SER A 81 13.36 -2.56 -26.68
CA SER A 81 11.92 -2.48 -26.85
C SER A 81 11.32 -1.16 -26.33
N LYS A 82 12.15 -0.24 -25.81
CA LYS A 82 11.73 1.10 -25.35
C LYS A 82 11.02 1.93 -26.41
N GLY A 83 11.22 1.66 -27.70
CA GLY A 83 10.53 2.39 -28.77
C GLY A 83 9.19 1.76 -29.18
N SER A 84 8.93 0.51 -28.79
CA SER A 84 7.83 -0.29 -29.32
C SER A 84 6.58 -0.17 -28.45
N ILE A 85 5.42 -0.05 -29.09
CA ILE A 85 4.13 -0.15 -28.39
C ILE A 85 4.01 -1.57 -27.85
N LYS A 86 3.71 -1.70 -26.55
CA LYS A 86 3.56 -2.99 -25.87
C LYS A 86 2.20 -3.05 -25.21
N LYS A 87 1.79 -4.27 -24.88
CA LYS A 87 0.68 -4.50 -23.95
C LYS A 87 1.22 -5.24 -22.73
N ILE A 88 0.98 -4.66 -21.56
CA ILE A 88 1.27 -5.30 -20.29
C ILE A 88 0.02 -6.08 -19.89
N ALA A 89 0.07 -7.40 -20.07
CA ALA A 89 -1.05 -8.26 -19.70
C ALA A 89 -1.05 -8.58 -18.20
N GLU A 90 0.15 -8.73 -17.63
CA GLU A 90 0.34 -9.22 -16.27
C GLU A 90 1.63 -8.62 -15.69
N VAL A 91 1.58 -8.29 -14.41
CA VAL A 91 2.76 -7.87 -13.64
C VAL A 91 2.81 -8.70 -12.37
N VAL A 92 3.96 -9.32 -12.12
CA VAL A 92 4.25 -9.98 -10.85
C VAL A 92 4.98 -9.01 -9.95
N ILE A 93 4.39 -8.70 -8.80
CA ILE A 93 5.01 -7.83 -7.80
C ILE A 93 5.44 -8.69 -6.62
N SER A 94 6.75 -8.68 -6.33
CA SER A 94 7.29 -9.35 -5.15
C SER A 94 7.26 -8.39 -3.97
N PHE A 95 6.49 -8.72 -2.94
CA PHE A 95 6.34 -7.95 -1.72
C PHE A 95 7.08 -8.60 -0.55
N TYR A 96 7.47 -7.79 0.44
CA TYR A 96 8.00 -8.26 1.71
C TYR A 96 7.31 -7.55 2.87
N ARG A 97 6.65 -8.32 3.74
CA ARG A 97 5.90 -7.83 4.90
C ARG A 97 5.03 -6.61 4.56
N THR A 98 4.20 -6.73 3.53
CA THR A 98 3.36 -5.63 3.00
C THR A 98 1.88 -5.94 3.16
N LEU A 99 1.08 -4.90 3.38
CA LEU A 99 -0.38 -4.97 3.35
C LEU A 99 -0.98 -3.69 2.76
N ASN A 100 -2.19 -3.78 2.20
CA ASN A 100 -3.01 -2.65 1.74
C ASN A 100 -2.38 -1.75 0.65
N ALA A 101 -1.36 -2.25 -0.07
CA ALA A 101 -0.89 -1.57 -1.27
C ALA A 101 -1.89 -1.70 -2.43
N LYS A 102 -1.85 -0.71 -3.31
CA LYS A 102 -2.67 -0.58 -4.50
C LYS A 102 -1.75 -0.41 -5.70
N PHE A 103 -2.25 -0.75 -6.88
CA PHE A 103 -1.50 -0.59 -8.13
C PHE A 103 -2.38 0.10 -9.17
N GLY A 104 -1.78 0.71 -10.17
CA GLY A 104 -2.52 1.45 -11.19
C GLY A 104 -1.63 2.06 -12.24
N ASP A 105 -2.22 2.89 -13.08
CA ASP A 105 -1.55 3.61 -14.18
C ASP A 105 -1.38 5.12 -13.87
N GLY A 106 -1.77 5.54 -12.65
CA GLY A 106 -1.78 6.92 -12.19
C GLY A 106 -3.12 7.66 -12.39
N THR A 107 -4.02 7.11 -13.22
CA THR A 107 -5.40 7.60 -13.41
C THR A 107 -6.39 6.67 -12.73
N THR A 108 -6.21 5.36 -12.92
CA THR A 108 -7.03 4.31 -12.36
C THR A 108 -6.20 3.50 -11.36
N THR A 109 -6.75 3.34 -10.15
CA THR A 109 -6.11 2.59 -9.07
C THR A 109 -6.96 1.38 -8.69
N PHE A 110 -6.31 0.23 -8.63
CA PHE A 110 -6.87 -1.06 -8.25
C PHE A 110 -6.27 -1.54 -6.92
N LYS A 111 -7.09 -2.22 -6.11
CA LYS A 111 -6.61 -2.85 -4.87
C LYS A 111 -5.92 -4.17 -5.20
N VAL A 112 -4.76 -4.43 -4.60
CA VAL A 112 -4.16 -5.77 -4.62
C VAL A 112 -5.00 -6.69 -3.72
N SER A 113 -5.22 -7.94 -4.13
CA SER A 113 -5.89 -8.94 -3.29
C SER A 113 -4.90 -9.48 -2.25
N TRP A 114 -5.07 -9.04 -1.00
CA TRP A 114 -4.20 -9.43 0.11
C TRP A 114 -4.64 -10.71 0.81
N ARG A 115 -5.95 -10.94 0.91
CA ARG A 115 -6.51 -12.14 1.52
C ARG A 115 -6.45 -13.32 0.55
N GLU A 116 -6.12 -14.48 1.09
CA GLU A 116 -6.25 -15.76 0.40
C GLU A 116 -7.47 -16.50 0.93
N SER A 117 -8.04 -17.39 0.12
CA SER A 117 -9.28 -18.12 0.46
C SER A 117 -9.17 -18.92 1.76
N SER A 118 -7.95 -19.20 2.21
CA SER A 118 -7.62 -19.94 3.42
C SER A 118 -7.52 -19.09 4.69
N ASP A 119 -7.61 -17.77 4.59
CA ASP A 119 -7.51 -16.90 5.77
C ASP A 119 -8.76 -17.02 6.65
N ASN A 120 -8.56 -17.29 7.94
CA ASN A 120 -9.66 -17.39 8.91
C ASN A 120 -10.42 -16.07 9.02
N TYR A 121 -11.74 -16.18 9.13
CA TYR A 121 -12.61 -15.03 9.34
C TYR A 121 -12.52 -14.58 10.81
N GLY A 122 -12.03 -13.37 11.06
CA GLY A 122 -12.01 -12.75 12.40
C GLY A 122 -10.67 -12.16 12.82
N ASP A 123 -9.56 -12.67 12.27
CA ASP A 123 -8.22 -12.16 12.59
C ASP A 123 -7.79 -11.02 11.66
N PRO A 124 -7.00 -10.05 12.15
CA PRO A 124 -6.36 -9.06 11.29
C PRO A 124 -5.43 -9.79 10.30
N PRO A 125 -5.50 -9.45 9.00
CA PRO A 125 -4.70 -10.13 8.00
C PRO A 125 -3.20 -9.94 8.28
N ALA A 126 -2.45 -11.04 8.27
CA ALA A 126 -1.01 -11.01 8.48
C ALA A 126 -0.30 -10.26 7.34
N LEU A 127 0.88 -9.72 7.63
CA LEU A 127 1.71 -9.08 6.63
C LEU A 127 2.14 -10.09 5.56
N PHE A 128 1.82 -9.80 4.30
CA PHE A 128 2.10 -10.70 3.19
C PHE A 128 3.56 -10.61 2.75
N SER A 129 4.18 -11.77 2.49
CA SER A 129 5.52 -11.89 1.90
C SER A 129 5.51 -12.94 0.80
N GLY A 130 5.78 -12.53 -0.42
CA GLY A 130 5.68 -13.40 -1.59
C GLY A 130 5.40 -12.60 -2.84
N ASP A 131 4.96 -13.30 -3.87
CA ASP A 131 4.70 -12.71 -5.17
C ASP A 131 3.18 -12.63 -5.39
N LYS A 132 2.69 -11.47 -5.79
CA LYS A 132 1.30 -11.28 -6.22
C LYS A 132 1.27 -10.98 -7.70
N VAL A 133 0.41 -11.70 -8.40
CA VAL A 133 0.10 -11.47 -9.80
C VAL A 133 -1.01 -10.41 -9.86
N VAL A 134 -0.76 -9.33 -10.58
CA VAL A 134 -1.76 -8.29 -10.84
C VAL A 134 -1.99 -8.17 -12.34
N HIS A 135 -3.26 -7.98 -12.70
CA HIS A 135 -3.66 -7.71 -14.07
C HIS A 135 -3.87 -6.22 -14.21
N ALA A 136 -3.04 -5.57 -15.03
CA ALA A 136 -3.29 -4.19 -15.43
C ALA A 136 -4.45 -4.20 -16.43
N ASP A 137 -5.41 -3.29 -16.26
CA ASP A 137 -6.42 -3.06 -17.30
C ASP A 137 -5.69 -2.54 -18.54
N GLY A 138 -5.51 -3.45 -19.50
CA GLY A 138 -4.59 -3.26 -20.61
C GLY A 138 -5.05 -2.15 -21.54
N GLY A 139 -4.09 -1.35 -21.99
CA GLY A 139 -4.20 -0.45 -23.13
C GLY A 139 -2.93 -0.53 -23.98
N PHE A 140 -3.01 -0.15 -25.25
CA PHE A 140 -1.82 0.05 -26.07
C PHE A 140 -1.33 1.48 -25.82
N ASN A 141 -0.35 1.65 -24.94
CA ASN A 141 0.23 2.94 -24.65
C ASN A 141 1.73 2.92 -24.98
N VAL A 142 2.25 4.06 -25.44
CA VAL A 142 3.69 4.23 -25.60
C VAL A 142 4.33 4.43 -24.22
N GLU A 143 3.66 5.08 -23.27
CA GLU A 143 4.26 5.39 -21.97
C GLU A 143 4.21 4.23 -20.97
N ASP A 144 3.31 3.26 -21.19
CA ASP A 144 3.12 2.08 -20.33
C ASP A 144 3.20 2.40 -18.81
N PRO A 145 2.44 3.39 -18.31
CA PRO A 145 2.60 3.85 -16.94
C PRO A 145 2.14 2.78 -15.95
N PHE A 146 3.02 2.44 -15.01
CA PHE A 146 2.71 1.55 -13.89
C PHE A 146 3.14 2.22 -12.59
N GLN A 147 2.25 2.20 -11.61
CA GLN A 147 2.43 2.84 -10.32
C GLN A 147 1.93 1.92 -9.21
N ILE A 148 2.65 1.91 -8.09
CA ILE A 148 2.19 1.33 -6.82
C ILE A 148 1.95 2.49 -5.86
N GLU A 149 0.81 2.48 -5.17
CA GLU A 149 0.45 3.52 -4.22
C GLU A 149 -0.28 2.96 -3.01
N GLY A 150 -0.33 3.74 -1.93
CA GLY A 150 -1.07 3.38 -0.73
C GLY A 150 -1.12 4.55 0.25
N ASN A 151 -2.08 4.46 1.17
CA ASN A 151 -2.41 5.51 2.14
C ASN A 151 -2.72 4.94 3.52
N SER A 152 -2.33 3.69 3.76
CA SER A 152 -2.58 2.94 5.00
C SER A 152 -1.34 3.04 5.90
N PRO A 153 -1.49 3.03 7.24
CA PRO A 153 -0.37 3.04 8.20
C PRO A 153 0.43 1.71 8.22
N MET A 154 0.28 0.88 7.18
CA MET A 154 0.91 -0.42 7.04
C MET A 154 2.23 -0.33 6.25
N PRO A 155 3.20 -1.22 6.52
CA PRO A 155 4.41 -1.33 5.73
C PRO A 155 4.11 -1.64 4.26
N CYS A 156 4.92 -1.06 3.37
CA CYS A 156 4.98 -1.45 1.96
C CYS A 156 6.44 -1.56 1.50
N SER A 157 6.92 -2.80 1.38
CA SER A 157 8.23 -3.09 0.79
C SER A 157 8.05 -3.87 -0.50
N VAL A 158 8.50 -3.25 -1.61
CA VAL A 158 8.51 -3.86 -2.94
C VAL A 158 9.93 -4.35 -3.24
N ARG A 159 10.08 -5.65 -3.46
CA ARG A 159 11.36 -6.30 -3.77
C ARG A 159 11.64 -6.31 -5.26
N ALA A 160 10.63 -6.60 -6.06
CA ALA A 160 10.74 -6.70 -7.51
C ALA A 160 9.40 -6.40 -8.19
N ILE A 161 9.47 -5.87 -9.40
CA ILE A 161 8.34 -5.70 -10.30
C ILE A 161 8.73 -6.37 -11.61
N ILE A 162 8.04 -7.46 -11.94
CA ILE A 162 8.38 -8.34 -13.05
C ILE A 162 7.19 -8.34 -14.03
N PRO A 163 7.29 -7.58 -15.13
CA PRO A 163 6.24 -7.51 -16.13
C PRO A 163 6.28 -8.73 -17.06
N ARG A 164 5.11 -9.13 -17.53
CA ARG A 164 4.95 -10.07 -18.64
C ARG A 164 4.33 -9.34 -19.82
N PHE A 165 5.10 -9.25 -20.90
CA PHE A 165 4.67 -8.55 -22.12
C PHE A 165 4.17 -9.52 -23.17
N GLU A 166 3.16 -9.08 -23.89
CA GLU A 166 2.89 -9.54 -25.24
C GLU A 166 3.38 -8.45 -26.21
N THR A 167 4.31 -8.81 -27.08
CA THR A 167 4.78 -7.88 -28.12
C THR A 167 3.96 -8.15 -29.38
N VAL A 168 3.12 -7.20 -29.77
CA VAL A 168 2.54 -7.18 -31.11
C VAL A 168 3.55 -6.45 -31.99
N GLY A 169 3.86 -7.01 -33.16
CA GLY A 169 4.91 -6.52 -34.06
C GLY A 169 4.80 -5.01 -34.40
N ARG A 170 5.95 -4.45 -34.81
CA ARG A 170 6.14 -3.04 -35.15
C ARG A 170 5.12 -2.49 -36.14
#